data_AF-A0A536T566-F1
#
_entry.id   AF-A0A536T566-F1
#
_cell.length_a   1.000
_cell.length_b   1.000
_cell.length_c   1.000
_cell.angle_alpha   90.00
_cell.angle_beta   90.00
_cell.angle_gamma   90.00
#
_symmetry.space_group_name_H-M   'P 1'
#
loop_
_entity.id
_entity.type
_entity.pdbx_description
1 polymer ?
#
loop_
_entity_poly.entity_id
_entity_poly.type
_entity_poly.pdbx_seq_one_letter_code
_entity_poly.pdbx_strand_id
1 'polypeptide(L)'
;TELCDDTGAVLAKRGNEFGSVTGRPRRCGWLDLPALKRSLQLNGVDGLCITKLDVLDGMDSIKICVEYNVAGKRVDLLPTGAEAVAACDPVYEELAGWRESTFRVKSFDALPVNAQAYLMRIEKLTGVPIAMVSTGPERDETILMHHPFH
;
A
#
# COMPACT_ATOMS: atom_id res chain seq x y z
N THR A 1 4.52 -8.30 6.44
CA THR A 1 3.90 -8.74 5.17
C THR A 1 4.92 -8.97 4.06
N GLU A 2 6.15 -9.40 4.40
CA GLU A 2 7.21 -9.62 3.40
C GLU A 2 6.84 -10.75 2.44
N LEU A 3 7.21 -10.59 1.17
CA LEU A 3 7.08 -11.58 0.11
C LEU A 3 8.45 -12.12 -0.27
N CYS A 4 8.64 -13.42 -0.04
CA CYS A 4 9.85 -14.16 -0.41
C CYS A 4 9.66 -14.99 -1.70
N ASP A 5 8.60 -14.71 -2.45
CA ASP A 5 8.22 -15.38 -3.69
C ASP A 5 8.45 -14.47 -4.92
N ASP A 6 8.08 -14.97 -6.10
CA ASP A 6 8.20 -14.23 -7.36
C ASP A 6 7.41 -12.91 -7.35
N THR A 7 6.32 -12.84 -6.60
CA THR A 7 5.53 -11.62 -6.45
C THR A 7 6.37 -10.51 -5.83
N GLY A 8 7.10 -10.81 -4.74
CA GLY A 8 8.02 -9.87 -4.12
C GLY A 8 9.11 -9.37 -5.08
N ALA A 9 9.67 -10.26 -5.90
CA ALA A 9 10.67 -9.90 -6.91
C ALA A 9 10.10 -9.02 -8.03
N VAL A 10 8.86 -9.28 -8.49
CA VAL A 10 8.17 -8.46 -9.49
C VAL A 10 7.92 -7.05 -8.95
N LEU A 11 7.43 -6.92 -7.72
CA LEU A 11 7.22 -5.63 -7.07
C LEU A 11 8.53 -4.85 -6.92
N ALA A 12 9.59 -5.51 -6.47
CA ALA A 12 10.90 -4.88 -6.33
C ALA A 12 11.44 -4.35 -7.67
N LYS A 13 11.32 -5.15 -8.74
CA LYS A 13 11.77 -4.77 -10.08
C LYS A 13 10.97 -3.60 -10.63
N ARG A 14 9.64 -3.64 -10.55
CA ARG A 14 8.76 -2.57 -11.08
C ARG A 14 8.88 -1.28 -10.28
N GLY A 15 8.96 -1.37 -8.96
CA GLY A 15 9.14 -0.21 -8.09
C GLY A 15 10.55 0.38 -8.08
N ASN A 16 11.49 -0.19 -8.83
CA ASN A 16 12.90 0.14 -8.81
C ASN A 16 13.48 0.15 -7.37
N GLU A 17 13.12 -0.87 -6.59
CA GLU A 17 13.41 -0.97 -5.16
C GLU A 17 14.81 -1.53 -4.89
N PHE A 18 15.83 -0.84 -5.42
CA PHE A 18 17.23 -1.15 -5.22
C PHE A 18 17.95 0.03 -4.58
N GLY A 19 18.88 -0.26 -3.68
CA GLY A 19 19.71 0.78 -3.06
C GLY A 19 20.52 1.53 -4.13
N SER A 20 20.47 2.87 -4.11
CA SER A 20 21.12 3.71 -5.13
C SER A 20 22.65 3.57 -5.20
N VAL A 21 23.29 3.18 -4.10
CA VAL A 21 24.75 2.99 -4.02
C VAL A 21 25.13 1.53 -4.15
N THR A 22 24.50 0.67 -3.35
CA THR A 22 24.90 -0.74 -3.21
C THR A 22 24.22 -1.66 -4.22
N GLY A 23 23.14 -1.21 -4.88
CA GLY A 23 22.30 -2.05 -5.73
C GLY A 23 21.53 -3.14 -4.97
N ARG A 24 21.61 -3.19 -3.64
CA ARG A 24 20.95 -4.23 -2.84
C ARG A 24 19.43 -4.10 -2.97
N PRO A 25 18.69 -5.18 -3.28
CA PRO A 25 17.24 -5.14 -3.33
C PRO A 25 16.67 -4.84 -1.94
N ARG A 26 15.65 -3.98 -1.88
CA ARG A 26 14.82 -3.80 -0.69
C ARG A 26 13.86 -4.99 -0.57
N ARG A 27 13.49 -5.32 0.66
CA ARG A 27 12.46 -6.33 0.95
C ARG A 27 11.12 -5.74 0.56
N CYS A 28 10.37 -6.43 -0.29
CA CYS A 28 9.03 -6.02 -0.71
C CYS A 28 7.97 -6.84 -0.01
N GLY A 29 6.79 -6.27 0.12
CA GLY A 29 5.67 -6.89 0.79
C GLY A 29 4.37 -6.20 0.41
N TRP A 30 3.26 -6.83 0.78
CA TRP A 30 1.94 -6.22 0.64
C TRP A 30 1.73 -5.06 1.60
N LEU A 31 0.79 -4.17 1.25
CA LEU A 31 0.40 -3.06 2.12
C LEU A 31 -0.07 -3.60 3.48
N ASP A 32 0.44 -2.99 4.55
CA ASP A 32 0.21 -3.40 5.93
C ASP A 32 -0.61 -2.36 6.68
N LEU A 33 -1.90 -2.61 6.84
CA LEU A 33 -2.81 -1.66 7.48
C LEU A 33 -2.65 -1.57 9.00
N PRO A 34 -2.45 -2.64 9.77
CA PRO A 34 -2.14 -2.52 11.20
C PRO A 34 -0.92 -1.63 11.49
N ALA A 35 0.13 -1.75 10.67
CA ALA A 35 1.29 -0.88 10.74
C ALA A 35 0.95 0.57 10.33
N LEU A 36 0.21 0.75 9.24
CA LEU A 36 -0.24 2.07 8.79
C LEU A 36 -1.11 2.76 9.86
N LYS A 37 -2.14 2.09 10.39
CA LYS A 37 -3.03 2.58 11.45
C LYS A 37 -2.25 3.06 12.68
N ARG A 38 -1.19 2.35 13.08
CA ARG A 38 -0.31 2.81 14.16
C ARG A 38 0.37 4.13 13.81
N SER A 39 0.87 4.28 12.58
CA SER A 39 1.45 5.54 12.11
C SER A 39 0.42 6.69 12.13
N LEU A 40 -0.81 6.43 11.67
CA LEU A 40 -1.89 7.43 11.67
C LEU A 40 -2.24 7.87 13.09
N GLN A 41 -2.37 6.92 14.02
CA GLN A 41 -2.65 7.20 15.44
C GLN A 41 -1.56 8.06 16.09
N LEU A 42 -0.28 7.79 15.79
CA LEU A 42 0.85 8.49 16.42
C LEU A 42 1.04 9.91 15.88
N ASN A 43 0.73 10.13 14.61
CA ASN A 43 1.04 11.39 13.94
C ASN A 43 -0.18 12.31 13.75
N GLY A 44 -1.40 11.86 14.05
CA GLY A 44 -2.61 12.65 13.83
C GLY A 44 -2.82 13.00 12.36
N VAL A 45 -2.69 12.00 11.48
CA VAL A 45 -2.73 12.20 10.02
C VAL A 45 -4.17 12.40 9.55
N ASP A 46 -4.43 13.53 8.89
CA ASP A 46 -5.75 13.86 8.33
C ASP A 46 -5.94 13.43 6.87
N GLY A 47 -4.87 13.04 6.17
CA GLY A 47 -4.94 12.62 4.77
C GLY A 47 -3.73 11.79 4.32
N LEU A 48 -4.00 10.78 3.48
CA LEU A 48 -2.99 9.89 2.90
C LEU A 48 -2.55 10.37 1.52
N CYS A 49 -1.26 10.21 1.22
CA CYS A 49 -0.75 10.21 -0.14
C CYS A 49 -0.32 8.79 -0.49
N ILE A 50 -1.07 8.13 -1.38
CA ILE A 50 -0.70 6.80 -1.89
C ILE A 50 0.25 6.99 -3.06
N THR A 51 1.39 6.31 -3.04
CA THR A 51 2.39 6.42 -4.10
C THR A 51 2.63 5.08 -4.75
N LYS A 52 3.20 5.10 -5.96
CA LYS A 52 3.57 3.90 -6.72
C LYS A 52 2.42 2.94 -6.98
N LEU A 53 1.22 3.48 -7.26
CA LEU A 53 0.06 2.65 -7.63
C LEU A 53 0.35 1.81 -8.89
N ASP A 54 1.11 2.38 -9.82
CA ASP A 54 1.56 1.80 -11.09
C ASP A 54 2.40 0.52 -10.94
N VAL A 55 3.04 0.32 -9.78
CA VAL A 55 3.82 -0.90 -9.50
C VAL A 55 2.93 -2.14 -9.44
N LEU A 56 1.64 -1.96 -9.10
CA LEU A 56 0.64 -3.02 -8.99
C LEU A 56 -0.07 -3.33 -10.32
N ASP A 57 0.21 -2.58 -11.39
CA ASP A 57 -0.40 -2.80 -12.71
C ASP A 57 -0.10 -4.22 -13.23
N GLY A 58 -1.06 -4.85 -13.90
CA GLY A 58 -0.86 -6.18 -14.50
C GLY A 58 -1.00 -7.36 -13.53
N MET A 59 -1.37 -7.14 -12.27
CA MET A 59 -1.62 -8.21 -11.31
C MET A 59 -3.07 -8.70 -11.39
N ASP A 60 -3.29 -10.01 -11.29
CA ASP A 60 -4.67 -10.57 -11.22
C ASP A 60 -5.30 -10.40 -9.85
N SER A 61 -4.48 -10.41 -8.80
CA SER A 61 -4.90 -10.36 -7.41
C SER A 61 -3.90 -9.55 -6.60
N ILE A 62 -4.42 -8.76 -5.67
CA ILE A 62 -3.67 -7.90 -4.76
C ILE A 62 -4.12 -8.21 -3.34
N LYS A 63 -3.19 -8.24 -2.40
CA LYS A 63 -3.49 -8.50 -1.00
C LYS A 63 -3.19 -7.27 -0.14
N ILE A 64 -4.03 -7.07 0.87
CA ILE A 64 -3.84 -6.06 1.91
C ILE A 64 -3.86 -6.79 3.25
N CYS A 65 -2.83 -6.58 4.09
CA CYS A 65 -2.87 -7.10 5.45
C CYS A 65 -3.80 -6.20 6.27
N VAL A 66 -4.90 -6.77 6.75
CA VAL A 66 -5.94 -6.05 7.48
C VAL A 66 -5.81 -6.21 8.99
N GLU A 67 -5.22 -7.33 9.42
CA GLU A 67 -5.04 -7.72 10.82
C GLU A 67 -3.80 -8.61 10.96
N TYR A 68 -3.29 -8.73 12.19
CA TYR A 68 -2.38 -9.79 12.56
C TYR A 68 -3.11 -10.84 13.40
N ASN A 69 -2.71 -12.09 13.27
CA ASN A 69 -2.96 -13.12 14.26
C ASN A 69 -1.72 -13.21 15.17
N VAL A 70 -1.91 -12.99 16.46
CA VAL A 70 -0.86 -13.07 17.49
C VAL A 70 -1.33 -14.08 18.52
N ALA A 71 -0.72 -15.27 18.53
CA ALA A 71 -1.07 -16.37 19.44
C ALA A 71 -2.59 -16.68 19.47
N GLY A 72 -3.23 -16.69 18.30
CA GLY A 72 -4.67 -16.97 18.15
C GLY A 72 -5.59 -15.77 18.35
N LYS A 73 -5.05 -14.58 18.67
CA LYS A 73 -5.82 -13.34 18.82
C LYS A 73 -5.65 -12.46 17.60
N ARG A 74 -6.78 -11.99 17.05
CA ARG A 74 -6.80 -11.03 15.96
C ARG A 74 -6.61 -9.62 16.50
N VAL A 75 -5.65 -8.89 15.93
CA VAL A 75 -5.37 -7.50 16.27
C VAL A 75 -5.23 -6.68 15.00
N ASP A 76 -5.84 -5.50 14.96
CA ASP A 76 -5.84 -4.61 13.79
C ASP A 76 -4.90 -3.40 13.94
N LEU A 77 -4.06 -3.42 14.98
CA LEU A 77 -3.08 -2.40 15.28
C LEU A 77 -1.73 -3.06 15.58
N LEU A 78 -0.65 -2.53 14.99
CA LEU A 78 0.71 -3.07 15.20
C LEU A 78 1.06 -3.11 16.69
N PRO A 79 1.48 -4.25 17.26
CA PRO A 79 1.86 -4.34 18.65
C PRO A 79 3.17 -3.60 18.93
N THR A 80 3.41 -3.31 20.22
CA THR A 80 4.63 -2.64 20.68
C THR A 80 5.71 -3.65 21.00
N GLY A 81 6.96 -3.38 20.58
CA GLY A 81 8.12 -4.22 20.86
C GLY A 81 8.45 -5.18 19.71
N ALA A 82 9.74 -5.41 19.49
CA ALA A 82 10.22 -6.19 18.34
C ALA A 82 9.80 -7.66 18.43
N GLU A 83 9.78 -8.24 19.64
CA GLU A 83 9.37 -9.63 19.87
C GLU A 83 7.90 -9.85 19.51
N ALA A 84 7.03 -8.90 19.88
CA ALA A 84 5.60 -8.99 19.57
C ALA A 84 5.34 -8.83 18.06
N VAL A 85 6.08 -7.93 17.39
CA VAL A 85 6.01 -7.78 15.93
C VAL A 85 6.53 -9.03 15.22
N ALA A 86 7.60 -9.65 15.71
CA ALA A 86 8.13 -10.90 15.12
C ALA A 86 7.17 -12.09 15.24
N ALA A 87 6.25 -12.07 16.21
CA ALA A 87 5.23 -13.09 16.41
C ALA A 87 3.92 -12.82 15.64
N CYS A 88 3.86 -11.78 14.81
CA CYS A 88 2.67 -11.43 14.04
C CYS A 88 2.56 -12.23 12.74
N ASP A 89 1.48 -13.01 12.62
CA ASP A 89 1.10 -13.64 11.36
C ASP A 89 0.13 -12.73 10.60
N PRO A 90 0.47 -12.24 9.38
CA PRO A 90 -0.40 -11.34 8.64
C PRO A 90 -1.65 -12.05 8.14
N VAL A 91 -2.80 -11.41 8.31
CA VAL A 91 -4.07 -11.85 7.74
C VAL A 91 -4.49 -10.91 6.63
N TYR A 92 -4.64 -11.49 5.44
CA TYR A 92 -4.87 -10.75 4.22
C TYR A 92 -6.35 -10.72 3.84
N GLU A 93 -6.79 -9.57 3.36
CA GLU A 93 -7.91 -9.45 2.44
C GLU A 93 -7.36 -9.48 1.01
N GLU A 94 -8.02 -10.27 0.16
CA GLU A 94 -7.66 -10.42 -1.24
C GLU A 94 -8.65 -9.63 -2.11
N LEU A 95 -8.11 -8.81 -3.01
CA LEU A 95 -8.85 -7.95 -3.92
C LEU A 95 -8.48 -8.30 -5.36
N ALA A 96 -9.42 -8.13 -6.28
CA ALA A 96 -9.11 -8.24 -7.70
C ALA A 96 -8.08 -7.17 -8.09
N GLY A 97 -7.04 -7.58 -8.80
CA GLY A 97 -6.08 -6.66 -9.40
C GLY A 97 -6.61 -6.07 -10.72
N TRP A 98 -5.74 -5.42 -11.48
CA TRP A 98 -6.06 -4.82 -12.77
C TRP A 98 -4.95 -5.08 -13.78
N ARG A 99 -5.30 -5.16 -15.07
CA ARG A 99 -4.34 -5.43 -16.15
C ARG A 99 -3.94 -4.16 -16.91
N GLU A 100 -4.83 -3.19 -16.90
CA GLU A 100 -4.66 -1.87 -17.48
C GLU A 100 -3.57 -1.08 -16.75
N SER A 101 -2.99 -0.09 -17.42
CA SER A 101 -1.98 0.74 -16.76
C SER A 101 -2.62 1.92 -16.00
N THR A 102 -2.17 2.13 -14.78
CA THR A 102 -2.43 3.35 -14.01
C THR A 102 -1.33 4.39 -14.20
N PHE A 103 -0.21 4.04 -14.84
CA PHE A 103 0.92 4.93 -15.07
C PHE A 103 0.48 6.20 -15.80
N ARG A 104 0.89 7.36 -15.28
CA ARG A 104 0.55 8.71 -15.81
C ARG A 104 -0.92 9.11 -15.76
N VAL A 105 -1.80 8.34 -15.12
CA VAL A 105 -3.21 8.73 -14.97
C VAL A 105 -3.33 9.94 -14.04
N LYS A 106 -4.06 10.97 -14.49
CA LYS A 106 -4.15 12.27 -13.77
C LYS A 106 -5.51 12.55 -13.11
N SER A 107 -6.45 11.62 -13.21
CA SER A 107 -7.79 11.74 -12.64
C SER A 107 -8.28 10.40 -12.10
N PHE A 108 -8.94 10.42 -10.94
CA PHE A 108 -9.44 9.21 -10.28
C PHE A 108 -10.38 8.38 -11.17
N ASP A 109 -11.31 9.04 -11.86
CA ASP A 109 -12.30 8.36 -12.72
C ASP A 109 -11.69 7.68 -13.94
N ALA A 110 -10.45 8.02 -14.30
CA ALA A 110 -9.72 7.40 -15.40
C ALA A 110 -8.91 6.18 -14.94
N LEU A 111 -8.83 5.91 -13.63
CA LEU A 111 -8.21 4.69 -13.10
C LEU A 111 -9.09 3.48 -13.41
N PRO A 112 -8.51 2.28 -13.56
CA PRO A 112 -9.26 1.03 -13.62
C PRO A 112 -10.16 0.87 -12.39
N VAL A 113 -11.35 0.31 -12.58
CA VAL A 113 -12.35 0.16 -11.50
C VAL A 113 -11.78 -0.58 -10.29
N ASN A 114 -10.94 -1.59 -10.50
CA ASN A 114 -10.32 -2.33 -9.42
C ASN A 114 -9.23 -1.53 -8.69
N ALA A 115 -8.54 -0.62 -9.38
CA ALA A 115 -7.59 0.31 -8.75
C ALA A 115 -8.33 1.34 -7.87
N GLN A 116 -9.45 1.87 -8.37
CA GLN A 116 -10.33 2.72 -7.56
C GLN A 116 -10.84 1.97 -6.32
N ALA A 117 -11.33 0.74 -6.50
CA ALA A 117 -11.82 -0.09 -5.40
C ALA A 117 -10.73 -0.37 -4.35
N TYR A 118 -9.49 -0.62 -4.78
CA TYR A 118 -8.33 -0.78 -3.90
C TYR A 118 -8.09 0.47 -3.04
N LEU A 119 -8.07 1.66 -3.65
CA LEU A 119 -7.88 2.93 -2.94
C LEU A 119 -9.02 3.21 -1.94
N MET A 120 -10.27 3.08 -2.39
CA MET A 120 -11.46 3.24 -1.53
C MET A 120 -11.47 2.23 -0.39
N ARG A 121 -10.95 1.02 -0.62
CA ARG A 121 -10.86 -0.01 0.42
C ARG A 121 -9.84 0.36 1.48
N ILE A 122 -8.70 0.94 1.10
CA ILE A 122 -7.71 1.48 2.04
C ILE A 122 -8.36 2.56 2.90
N GLU A 123 -8.99 3.57 2.31
CA GLU A 123 -9.67 4.65 3.05
C GLU A 123 -10.70 4.10 4.04
N LYS A 124 -11.53 3.15 3.60
CA LYS A 124 -12.55 2.53 4.46
C LYS A 124 -11.93 1.79 5.65
N LEU A 125 -10.78 1.14 5.46
CA LEU A 125 -10.14 0.35 6.50
C LEU A 125 -9.27 1.19 7.45
N THR A 126 -8.69 2.29 6.96
CA THR A 126 -7.90 3.22 7.79
C THR A 126 -8.76 4.25 8.49
N GLY A 127 -9.92 4.60 7.92
CA GLY A 127 -10.75 5.72 8.37
C GLY A 127 -10.16 7.10 8.06
N VAL A 128 -9.09 7.16 7.25
CA VAL A 128 -8.40 8.40 6.86
C VAL A 128 -8.50 8.55 5.34
N PRO A 129 -8.92 9.73 4.85
CA PRO A 129 -9.10 9.94 3.42
C PRO A 129 -7.76 9.92 2.67
N ILE A 130 -7.79 9.51 1.41
CA ILE A 130 -6.69 9.65 0.47
C ILE A 130 -6.82 11.03 -0.17
N ALA A 131 -5.91 11.92 0.20
CA ALA A 131 -5.83 13.27 -0.36
C ALA A 131 -5.16 13.27 -1.75
N MET A 132 -4.19 12.36 -1.97
CA MET A 132 -3.37 12.33 -3.16
C MET A 132 -3.01 10.90 -3.58
N VAL A 133 -2.89 10.69 -4.90
CA VAL A 133 -2.40 9.42 -5.47
C VAL A 133 -1.34 9.71 -6.53
N SER A 134 -0.12 9.22 -6.34
CA SER A 134 0.94 9.27 -7.35
C SER A 134 0.91 8.00 -8.20
N THR A 135 0.93 8.21 -9.51
CA THR A 135 0.83 7.19 -10.56
C THR A 135 2.12 7.11 -11.40
N GLY A 136 3.24 7.57 -10.85
CA GLY A 136 4.52 7.60 -11.53
C GLY A 136 5.52 8.54 -10.85
N PRO A 137 6.79 8.55 -11.30
CA PRO A 137 7.87 9.31 -10.67
C PRO A 137 7.82 10.81 -10.94
N GLU A 138 7.16 11.27 -12.00
CA GLU A 138 7.13 12.70 -12.34
C GLU A 138 6.14 13.48 -11.47
N ARG A 139 6.42 14.77 -11.26
CA ARG A 139 5.63 15.62 -10.36
C ARG A 139 4.17 15.76 -10.79
N ASP A 140 3.91 15.79 -12.09
CA ASP A 140 2.57 15.95 -12.66
C ASP A 140 1.84 14.60 -12.86
N GLU A 141 2.48 13.47 -12.51
CA GLU A 141 1.88 12.13 -12.46
C GLU A 141 1.25 11.90 -11.07
N THR A 142 0.41 12.85 -10.66
CA THR A 142 -0.26 12.86 -9.36
C THR A 142 -1.70 13.33 -9.49
N ILE A 143 -2.62 12.55 -8.92
CA ILE A 143 -4.05 12.84 -8.78
C ILE A 143 -4.26 13.53 -7.43
N LEU A 144 -4.92 14.69 -7.45
CA LEU A 144 -5.30 15.42 -6.24
C LEU A 144 -6.80 15.21 -5.97
N MET A 145 -7.11 14.49 -4.91
CA MET A 145 -8.49 14.22 -4.46
C MET A 145 -8.99 15.34 -3.55
N HIS A 146 -8.15 15.70 -2.56
CA HIS A 146 -8.40 16.76 -1.60
C HIS A 146 -7.12 17.58 -1.43
N HIS A 147 -7.23 18.91 -1.53
CA HIS A 147 -6.07 19.77 -1.42
C HIS A 147 -5.72 19.99 0.07
N PRO A 148 -4.52 19.62 0.56
CA PRO A 148 -4.21 19.65 2.00
C PRO A 148 -4.22 21.04 2.65
N PHE A 149 -4.23 22.11 1.85
CA PHE A 149 -4.31 23.49 2.35
C PHE A 149 -5.73 24.10 2.27
N HIS A 150 -6.74 23.31 1.90
CA HIS A 150 -8.13 23.76 1.75
C HIS A 150 -9.09 22.92 2.56
#